data_AF-A0A177QTE6-F1
#
_entry.id   AF-A0A177QTE6-F1
#
_cell.length_a   1.000
_cell.length_b   1.000
_cell.length_c   1.000
_cell.angle_alpha   90.00
_cell.angle_beta   90.00
_cell.angle_gamma   90.00
#
_symmetry.space_group_name_H-M   'P 1'
#
loop_
_entity.id
_entity.type
_entity.pdbx_description
1 polymer ?
#
loop_
_entity_poly.entity_id
_entity_poly.type
_entity_poly.pdbx_seq_one_letter_code
_entity_poly.pdbx_strand_id
1 'polypeptide(L)' 'MKISAVMAMWMCAVFGLVCFGFAFNGFTALPSITNVEDRDLTLGYAWFWAFLGGVAVVFGVLSWMIKEGKLGDPDQM' A
#
# COMPACT_ATOMS: atom_id res chain seq x y z
N MET A 1 -6.35 20.13 14.01
CA MET A 1 -6.20 19.74 12.59
C MET A 1 -6.60 18.27 12.32
N LYS A 2 -7.83 17.85 12.69
CA LYS A 2 -8.23 16.42 12.67
C LYS A 2 -8.74 15.92 11.31
N ILE A 3 -9.24 16.82 10.45
CA ILE A 3 -9.76 16.45 9.12
C ILE A 3 -8.64 15.97 8.18
N SER A 4 -7.44 16.57 8.26
CA SER A 4 -6.30 16.22 7.40
C SER A 4 -5.80 14.79 7.65
N ALA A 5 -5.66 14.38 8.91
CA ALA A 5 -5.14 13.05 9.26
C ALA A 5 -6.12 11.92 8.88
N VAL A 6 -7.43 12.13 9.03
CA VAL A 6 -8.44 11.13 8.63
C VAL A 6 -8.47 10.97 7.11
N MET A 7 -8.31 12.07 6.37
CA MET A 7 -8.28 12.02 4.91
C MET A 7 -7.02 11.31 4.39
N ALA A 8 -5.86 11.57 5.02
CA ALA A 8 -4.61 10.86 4.71
C ALA A 8 -4.72 9.35 4.99
N MET A 9 -5.34 8.96 6.11
CA MET A 9 -5.58 7.55 6.44
C MET A 9 -6.46 6.86 5.39
N TRP A 10 -7.54 7.53 4.95
CA TRP A 10 -8.42 7.01 3.90
C TRP A 10 -7.72 6.90 2.54
N MET A 11 -6.90 7.89 2.17
CA MET A 11 -6.11 7.82 0.93
C MET A 11 -5.10 6.67 0.97
N CYS A 12 -4.40 6.45 2.10
CA CYS A 12 -3.51 5.30 2.26
C CYS A 12 -4.27 3.98 2.21
N ALA A 13 -5.47 3.89 2.79
CA ALA A 13 -6.29 2.69 2.77
C ALA A 13 -6.76 2.35 1.35
N VAL A 14 -7.29 3.33 0.61
CA VAL A 14 -7.71 3.15 -0.80
C VAL A 14 -6.51 2.82 -1.68
N PHE A 15 -5.40 3.53 -1.51
CA PHE A 15 -4.18 3.28 -2.26
C PHE A 15 -3.62 1.88 -2.00
N GLY A 16 -3.63 1.42 -0.75
CA GLY A 16 -3.23 0.06 -0.37
C GLY A 16 -4.14 -1.00 -0.98
N LEU A 17 -5.46 -0.77 -1.01
CA LEU A 17 -6.43 -1.69 -1.61
C LEU A 17 -6.23 -1.80 -3.13
N VAL A 18 -6.01 -0.67 -3.81
CA VAL A 18 -5.68 -0.64 -5.25
C VAL A 18 -4.35 -1.35 -5.52
N CYS A 19 -3.32 -1.13 -4.68
CA CYS A 19 -2.04 -1.83 -4.81
C CYS A 19 -2.18 -3.34 -4.69
N PHE A 20 -2.94 -3.80 -3.69
CA PHE A 20 -3.20 -5.22 -3.51
C PHE A 20 -3.95 -5.81 -4.71
N GLY A 21 -4.96 -5.10 -5.24
CA GLY A 21 -5.71 -5.54 -6.43
C GLY A 21 -4.80 -5.72 -7.65
N PHE A 22 -3.91 -4.77 -7.93
CA PHE A 22 -3.00 -4.87 -9.06
C PHE A 22 -1.89 -5.92 -8.86
N ALA A 23 -1.35 -6.06 -7.64
CA ALA A 23 -0.42 -7.14 -7.32
C ALA A 23 -1.07 -8.51 -7.54
N PHE A 24 -2.29 -8.72 -7.03
CA PHE A 24 -3.05 -9.96 -7.25
C PHE A 24 -3.31 -10.24 -8.72
N ASN A 25 -3.69 -9.21 -9.50
CA ASN A 25 -3.91 -9.35 -10.94
C ASN A 25 -2.62 -9.76 -11.66
N GLY A 26 -1.50 -9.11 -11.34
CA GLY A 26 -0.17 -9.47 -11.84
C GLY A 26 0.18 -10.93 -11.55
N PHE A 27 0.05 -11.38 -10.30
CA PHE A 27 0.34 -12.77 -9.92
C PHE A 27 -0.62 -13.79 -10.57
N THR A 28 -1.88 -13.44 -10.78
CA THR A 28 -2.88 -14.31 -11.42
C THR A 28 -2.64 -14.43 -12.93
N ALA A 29 -2.03 -13.43 -13.56
CA ALA A 29 -1.68 -13.45 -14.97
C ALA A 29 -0.46 -14.34 -15.30
N LEU A 30 0.46 -14.55 -14.35
CA LEU A 30 1.66 -15.40 -14.55
C LEU A 30 1.40 -16.78 -15.19
N PRO A 31 0.43 -17.60 -14.74
CA PRO A 31 0.18 -18.93 -15.31
C PRO A 31 -0.38 -18.90 -16.74
N SER A 32 -0.90 -17.76 -17.20
CA SER A 32 -1.43 -17.60 -18.56
C SER A 32 -0.35 -17.23 -19.59
N ILE A 33 0.86 -16.91 -19.13
CA ILE A 33 1.96 -16.44 -19.97
C ILE A 33 2.98 -17.56 -20.20
N THR A 34 3.09 -18.00 -21.45
CA THR A 34 4.02 -19.06 -21.89
C THR A 34 5.38 -18.54 -22.37
N ASN A 35 5.49 -17.27 -22.73
CA ASN A 35 6.75 -16.64 -23.12
C ASN A 35 7.54 -16.19 -21.90
N VAL A 36 8.85 -16.47 -21.89
CA VAL A 36 9.73 -16.15 -20.75
C VAL A 36 9.87 -14.64 -20.56
N GLU A 37 9.95 -13.88 -21.66
CA GLU A 37 10.12 -12.42 -21.66
C GLU A 37 8.92 -11.68 -21.05
N ASP A 38 7.71 -12.07 -21.43
CA ASP A 38 6.46 -11.51 -20.91
C ASP A 38 6.25 -11.85 -19.41
N ARG A 39 6.81 -12.99 -18.96
CA ARG A 39 6.72 -13.45 -17.59
C ARG A 39 7.58 -12.62 -16.65
N ASP A 40 8.81 -12.27 -17.06
CA ASP A 40 9.69 -11.37 -16.32
C ASP A 40 9.09 -9.96 -16.19
N LEU A 41 8.46 -9.46 -17.26
CA LEU A 41 7.77 -8.17 -17.23
C LEU A 41 6.60 -8.17 -16.22
N THR A 42 5.80 -9.24 -16.22
CA THR A 42 4.67 -9.42 -15.30
C THR A 42 5.13 -9.57 -13.85
N LEU A 43 6.24 -10.27 -13.62
CA LEU A 43 6.86 -10.38 -12.30
C LEU A 43 7.33 -9.02 -11.78
N GLY A 44 7.99 -8.22 -12.63
CA GLY A 44 8.42 -6.86 -12.28
C GLY A 44 7.24 -5.95 -11.92
N TYR A 45 6.16 -6.04 -12.70
CA TYR A 45 4.90 -5.34 -12.42
C TYR A 45 4.30 -5.76 -11.06
N ALA A 46 4.15 -7.07 -10.82
CA ALA A 46 3.58 -7.58 -9.58
C ALA A 46 4.44 -7.21 -8.35
N TRP A 47 5.77 -7.28 -8.49
CA TRP A 47 6.72 -6.93 -7.43
C TRP A 47 6.72 -5.44 -7.10
N PHE A 48 6.63 -4.58 -8.12
CA PHE A 48 6.49 -3.13 -7.95
C PHE A 48 5.22 -2.77 -7.17
N TRP A 49 4.09 -3.36 -7.53
CA TRP A 49 2.82 -3.15 -6.84
C TRP A 49 2.81 -3.74 -5.41
N ALA A 50 3.44 -4.89 -5.21
CA ALA A 50 3.64 -5.46 -3.89
C ALA A 50 4.50 -4.55 -2.98
N PHE A 51 5.55 -3.94 -3.53
CA PHE A 51 6.39 -2.98 -2.82
C PHE A 51 5.60 -1.73 -2.40
N LEU A 52 4.83 -1.13 -3.33
CA LEU A 52 3.97 0.01 -3.02
C LEU A 52 2.89 -0.33 -1.98
N GLY A 53 2.31 -1.52 -2.05
CA GLY A 53 1.41 -2.04 -1.03
C GLY A 53 2.09 -2.12 0.34
N GLY A 54 3.34 -2.61 0.40
CA GLY A 54 4.15 -2.61 1.62
C GLY A 54 4.39 -1.21 2.19
N VAL A 55 4.73 -0.24 1.34
CA VAL A 55 4.88 1.16 1.75
C VAL A 55 3.56 1.69 2.32
N ALA A 56 2.43 1.41 1.68
CA ALA A 56 1.11 1.81 2.19
C ALA A 56 0.80 1.22 3.56
N VAL A 57 1.15 -0.05 3.79
CA VAL A 57 1.01 -0.70 5.11
C VAL A 57 1.89 -0.01 6.15
N VAL A 58 3.15 0.30 5.84
CA VAL A 58 4.06 1.02 6.74
C VAL A 58 3.50 2.39 7.13
N PHE A 59 2.98 3.16 6.18
CA PHE A 59 2.34 4.45 6.46
C PHE A 59 1.04 4.32 7.26
N GLY A 60 0.27 3.26 7.01
CA GLY A 60 -0.92 2.93 7.80
C GLY A 60 -0.58 2.60 9.25
N VAL A 61 0.46 1.80 9.47
CA VAL A 61 0.98 1.46 10.80
C VAL A 61 1.54 2.70 11.50
N LEU A 62 2.32 3.54 10.81
CA LEU A 62 2.81 4.81 11.37
C LEU A 62 1.64 5.71 11.79
N SER A 63 0.63 5.84 10.93
CA SER A 63 -0.58 6.62 11.22
C SER A 63 -1.35 6.06 12.43
N TRP A 64 -1.38 4.73 12.58
CA TRP A 64 -1.95 4.09 13.78
C TRP A 64 -1.13 4.42 15.03
N MET A 65 0.19 4.31 14.99
CA MET A 65 1.06 4.63 16.14
C MET A 65 0.97 6.10 16.57
N ILE A 66 0.79 7.02 15.61
CA ILE A 66 0.52 8.43 15.89
C ILE A 66 -0.86 8.60 16.56
N LYS A 67 -1.87 7.87 16.08
CA LYS A 67 -3.24 7.90 16.64
C LYS A 67 -3.34 7.27 18.03
N GLU A 68 -2.51 6.27 18.35
CA GLU A 68 -2.37 5.69 19.69
C GLU A 68 -1.62 6.61 20.69
N GLY A 69 -1.24 7.82 20.28
CA GLY A 69 -0.72 8.85 21.20
C GLY A 69 0.71 8.62 21.68
N LYS A 70 1.44 7.64 21.12
CA LYS A 70 2.80 7.30 21.55
C LYS A 70 3.87 8.31 21.08
N LEU A 71 3.51 9.27 20.22
CA LEU A 71 4.42 10.30 19.67
C LEU A 71 4.03 11.74 20.03
N GLY A 72 3.21 11.94 21.06
CA GLY A 72 2.89 13.27 21.57
C GLY A 72 1.43 13.61 21.37
N ASP A 73 0.79 13.84 22.51
CA ASP A 73 -0.54 14.36 22.68
C ASP A 73 -0.63 15.75 21.99
N PRO A 74 -1.42 15.91 20.91
CA PRO A 74 -1.63 17.21 20.28
C PRO A 74 -2.54 18.13 21.10
N ASP A 75 -3.00 17.68 22.28
CA ASP A 75 -3.83 18.43 23.22
C ASP A 75 -2.97 19.12 24.31
N GLN A 76 -1.63 19.00 24.21
CA GLN A 76 -0.63 19.73 25.00
C GLN A 76 -0.04 20.98 24.27
N MET A 77 -0.66 21.46 23.17
CA MET A 77 -0.29 22.72 22.51
C MET A 77 -1.44 23.72 22.47
#